data_AF-A0A452ZUQ0-F1
#
_entry.id   AF-A0A452ZUQ0-F1
#
_cell.length_a   1.000
_cell.length_b   1.000
_cell.length_c   1.000
_cell.angle_alpha   90.00
_cell.angle_beta   90.00
_cell.angle_gamma   90.00
#
_symmetry.space_group_name_H-M   'P 1'
#
loop_
_entity.id
_entity.type
_entity.pdbx_description
1 polymer ?
#
loop_
_entity_poly.entity_id
_entity_poly.type
_entity_poly.pdbx_seq_one_letter_code
_entity_poly.pdbx_strand_id
1 'polypeptide(L)'
;MLLPLCLLEGQPESIVQEIENMVRAFIEKPNCIILAVSPANQDLATSDAIKISREVDPKGERTFGVLTKIDLMDKGTDAVDILEGRAYRLQFPWIGVVNRSQQDINKSVDMIAARRRERDYFANTPEYKHLAHRMGSEHLAKSLSKHLESVIKSRIPGLQSLITKTVAELETELTRLGKPIANDAGGKLYTIMEICRMFDGIYKEHLDGVRPGGEKIYHVFDNQFPVAIKRLQFDKQLSMENVRKLITEADGYQPHLIAPEQGYRRLIESCLVSIRGPAEAAVDTVHGILKELVHKAINETH
;
A
#
# COMPACT_ATOMS: atom_id res chain seq x y z
N MET A 1 -28.76 0.98 19.51
CA MET A 1 -30.15 0.59 19.83
C MET A 1 -30.05 -0.40 20.98
N LEU A 2 -30.15 0.06 22.22
CA LEU A 2 -30.14 -0.82 23.40
C LEU A 2 -31.59 -1.02 23.82
N LEU A 3 -32.08 -2.25 23.70
CA LEU A 3 -33.39 -2.67 24.18
C LEU A 3 -33.33 -2.78 25.72
N PRO A 4 -34.39 -2.38 26.44
CA PRO A 4 -34.49 -2.66 27.87
C PRO A 4 -34.50 -4.19 28.08
N LEU A 5 -33.60 -4.68 28.94
CA LEU A 5 -33.54 -6.09 29.33
C LEU A 5 -34.79 -6.45 30.14
N CYS A 6 -35.81 -6.99 29.48
CA CYS A 6 -36.86 -7.74 30.16
C CYS A 6 -36.39 -9.19 30.30
N LEU A 7 -35.88 -9.56 31.48
CA LEU A 7 -35.70 -10.96 31.86
C LEU A 7 -37.08 -11.63 31.89
N LEU A 8 -37.31 -12.58 30.98
CA LEU A 8 -38.49 -13.45 30.99
C LEU A 8 -38.14 -14.77 31.68
N GLU A 9 -39.07 -15.34 32.44
CA GLU A 9 -38.90 -16.65 33.06
C GLU A 9 -38.56 -17.72 32.01
N GLY A 10 -37.42 -18.41 32.19
CA GLY A 10 -36.93 -19.47 31.31
C GLY A 10 -35.63 -19.17 30.54
N GLN A 11 -35.04 -17.99 30.70
CA GLN A 11 -33.74 -17.67 30.09
C GLN A 11 -32.55 -18.12 30.97
N PRO A 12 -31.43 -18.58 30.37
CA PRO A 12 -30.23 -18.97 31.12
C PRO A 12 -29.62 -17.77 31.85
N GLU A 13 -29.02 -18.00 33.02
CA GLU A 13 -28.37 -16.93 33.82
C GLU A 13 -27.26 -16.18 33.05
N SER A 14 -26.70 -16.78 31.99
CA SER A 14 -25.69 -16.16 31.11
C SER A 14 -26.24 -15.14 30.10
N ILE A 15 -27.55 -15.03 29.92
CA ILE A 15 -28.16 -14.24 28.84
C ILE A 15 -27.77 -12.75 28.90
N VAL A 16 -27.63 -12.21 30.10
CA VAL A 16 -27.27 -10.81 30.32
C VAL A 16 -25.86 -10.54 29.78
N GLN A 17 -24.91 -11.42 30.11
CA GLN A 17 -23.52 -11.32 29.66
C GLN A 17 -23.38 -11.53 28.15
N GLU A 18 -24.16 -12.44 27.57
CA GLU A 18 -24.19 -12.67 26.12
C GLU A 18 -24.73 -11.44 25.36
N ILE A 19 -25.80 -10.81 25.86
CA ILE A 19 -26.36 -9.59 25.28
C ILE A 19 -25.36 -8.44 25.40
N GLU A 20 -24.70 -8.26 26.56
CA GLU A 20 -23.68 -7.24 26.73
C GLU A 20 -22.50 -7.43 25.78
N ASN A 21 -21.98 -8.66 25.66
CA ASN A 21 -20.89 -8.98 24.73
C ASN A 21 -21.28 -8.72 23.28
N MET A 22 -22.51 -9.07 22.90
CA MET A 22 -23.04 -8.78 21.58
C MET A 22 -23.09 -7.27 21.33
N VAL A 23 -23.61 -6.48 22.28
CA VAL A 23 -23.66 -5.02 22.14
C VAL A 23 -22.25 -4.44 22.06
N ARG A 24 -21.32 -4.85 22.94
CA ARG A 24 -19.91 -4.42 22.97
C ARG A 24 -19.24 -4.59 21.60
N ALA A 25 -19.44 -5.74 20.94
CA ALA A 25 -18.88 -6.00 19.62
C ALA A 25 -19.31 -4.98 18.54
N PHE A 26 -20.47 -4.33 18.69
CA PHE A 26 -20.93 -3.26 17.80
C PHE A 26 -20.44 -1.88 18.23
N ILE A 27 -20.45 -1.58 19.53
CA ILE A 27 -20.14 -0.24 20.05
C ILE A 27 -18.65 0.03 20.28
N GLU A 28 -17.79 -0.99 20.33
CA GLU A 28 -16.34 -0.83 20.41
C GLU A 28 -15.74 -0.21 19.16
N LYS A 29 -16.40 -0.38 18.00
CA LYS A 29 -15.94 0.20 16.75
C LYS A 29 -15.97 1.73 16.88
N PRO A 30 -14.87 2.45 16.58
CA PRO A 30 -14.85 3.92 16.65
C PRO A 30 -15.83 4.56 15.65
N ASN A 31 -16.28 3.76 14.69
CA ASN A 31 -17.09 4.15 13.56
C ASN A 31 -18.60 3.93 13.77
N CYS A 32 -19.10 4.08 14.99
CA CYS A 32 -20.53 3.96 15.29
C CYS A 32 -21.05 5.10 16.16
N ILE A 33 -22.35 5.38 16.04
CA ILE A 33 -23.08 6.31 16.90
C ILE A 33 -23.77 5.48 17.98
N ILE A 34 -23.54 5.84 19.24
CA ILE A 34 -24.18 5.21 20.39
C ILE A 34 -25.42 6.02 20.75
N LEU A 35 -26.58 5.36 20.74
CA LEU A 35 -27.83 5.94 21.22
C LEU A 35 -28.17 5.32 22.57
N ALA A 36 -27.85 6.03 23.65
CA ALA A 36 -28.10 5.60 25.01
C ALA A 36 -29.52 6.02 25.42
N VAL A 37 -30.46 5.09 25.28
CA VAL A 37 -31.88 5.31 25.57
C VAL A 37 -32.14 4.94 27.03
N SER A 38 -32.72 5.86 27.80
CA SER A 38 -33.12 5.60 29.19
C SER A 38 -34.53 6.13 29.43
N PRO A 39 -35.36 5.46 30.24
CA PRO A 39 -36.67 5.97 30.60
C PRO A 39 -36.54 7.01 31.72
N ALA A 40 -37.38 8.05 31.69
CA ALA A 40 -37.34 9.17 32.64
C ALA A 40 -37.83 8.81 34.04
N ASN A 41 -38.57 7.70 34.17
CA ASN A 41 -39.11 7.22 35.45
C ASN A 41 -38.13 6.35 36.24
N GLN A 42 -36.90 6.16 35.75
CA GLN A 42 -35.85 5.41 36.43
C GLN A 42 -34.64 6.30 36.66
N ASP A 43 -33.87 6.00 37.72
CA ASP A 43 -32.63 6.73 37.99
C ASP A 43 -31.59 6.44 36.90
N LEU A 44 -31.14 7.52 36.25
CA LEU A 44 -30.16 7.47 35.18
C LEU A 44 -28.82 6.89 35.64
N ALA A 45 -28.47 7.01 36.93
CA ALA A 45 -27.25 6.41 37.50
C ALA A 45 -27.25 4.88 37.43
N THR A 46 -28.42 4.27 37.38
CA THR A 46 -28.58 2.82 37.30
C THR A 46 -28.67 2.31 35.86
N SER A 47 -28.71 3.20 34.86
CA SER A 47 -28.89 2.84 33.44
C SER A 47 -27.68 2.08 32.87
N ASP A 48 -27.89 0.83 32.50
CA ASP A 48 -26.86 -0.02 31.89
C ASP A 48 -26.39 0.52 30.52
N ALA A 49 -27.29 1.16 29.77
CA ALA A 49 -26.95 1.80 28.50
C ALA A 49 -25.90 2.93 28.69
N ILE A 50 -25.95 3.65 29.80
CA ILE A 50 -25.00 4.72 30.12
C ILE A 50 -23.68 4.15 30.66
N LYS A 51 -23.73 3.12 31.49
CA LYS A 51 -22.53 2.43 31.98
C LYS A 51 -21.72 1.85 30.82
N ILE A 52 -22.36 1.03 29.97
CA ILE A 52 -21.72 0.37 28.84
C ILE A 52 -21.19 1.38 27.82
N SER A 53 -21.92 2.48 27.56
CA SER A 53 -21.45 3.51 26.63
C SER A 53 -20.24 4.28 27.16
N ARG A 54 -20.17 4.57 28.46
CA ARG A 54 -18.99 5.23 29.07
C ARG A 54 -17.73 4.37 29.05
N GLU A 55 -17.87 3.04 29.13
CA GLU A 55 -16.71 2.14 29.04
C GLU A 55 -16.03 2.22 27.67
N VAL A 56 -16.80 2.36 26.59
CA VAL A 56 -16.29 2.42 25.21
C VAL A 56 -16.13 3.83 24.65
N ASP A 57 -16.78 4.83 25.28
CA ASP A 57 -16.72 6.25 24.92
C ASP A 57 -16.68 7.13 26.20
N PRO A 58 -15.55 7.14 26.95
CA PRO A 58 -15.45 7.90 28.20
C PRO A 58 -15.63 9.41 28.02
N LYS A 59 -15.31 9.93 26.83
CA LYS A 59 -15.41 11.35 26.49
C LYS A 59 -16.81 11.74 26.00
N GLY A 60 -17.66 10.79 25.65
CA GLY A 60 -19.00 11.03 25.12
C GLY A 60 -19.01 11.67 23.72
N GLU A 61 -17.95 11.47 22.92
CA GLU A 61 -17.77 12.12 21.61
C GLU A 61 -18.68 11.55 20.51
N ARG A 62 -19.26 10.37 20.74
CA ARG A 62 -20.11 9.65 19.78
C ARG A 62 -21.38 9.07 20.42
N THR A 63 -21.72 9.55 21.63
CA THR A 63 -22.84 9.06 22.44
C THR A 63 -23.94 10.12 22.57
N PHE A 64 -25.15 9.79 22.12
CA PHE A 64 -26.36 10.60 22.28
C PHE A 64 -27.22 10.04 23.40
N GLY A 65 -27.52 10.88 24.39
CA GLY A 65 -28.47 10.55 25.45
C GLY A 65 -29.91 10.82 24.98
N VAL A 66 -30.76 9.80 25.06
CA VAL A 66 -32.20 9.92 24.75
C VAL A 66 -33.00 9.54 25.97
N LEU A 67 -33.86 10.47 26.41
CA LEU A 67 -34.75 10.27 27.53
C LEU A 67 -36.16 9.99 27.00
N THR A 68 -36.71 8.82 27.33
CA THR A 68 -38.05 8.39 26.89
C THR A 68 -39.02 8.38 28.06
N LYS A 69 -40.32 8.25 27.81
CA LYS A 69 -41.36 8.13 28.86
C LYS A 69 -41.38 9.32 29.85
N ILE A 70 -41.03 10.52 29.38
CA ILE A 70 -41.06 11.76 30.19
C ILE A 70 -42.50 12.10 30.61
N ASP A 71 -43.48 11.69 29.80
CA ASP A 71 -44.90 11.81 30.06
C ASP A 71 -45.40 10.96 31.24
N LEU A 72 -44.63 9.94 31.65
CA LEU A 72 -44.98 9.00 32.72
C LEU A 72 -44.24 9.28 34.04
N MET A 73 -43.62 10.45 34.19
CA MET A 73 -42.96 10.85 35.44
C MET A 73 -43.97 11.18 36.54
N ASP A 74 -43.56 10.97 37.79
CA ASP A 74 -44.38 11.27 38.96
C ASP A 74 -44.59 12.78 39.10
N LYS A 75 -45.82 13.17 39.48
CA LYS A 75 -46.18 14.58 39.66
C LYS A 75 -45.31 15.22 40.73
N GLY A 76 -44.60 16.29 40.37
CA GLY A 76 -43.66 16.99 41.25
C GLY A 76 -42.19 16.62 41.01
N THR A 77 -41.90 15.71 40.08
CA THR A 77 -40.54 15.44 39.58
C THR A 77 -40.41 15.92 38.14
N ASP A 78 -39.23 16.43 37.79
CA ASP A 78 -38.90 16.84 36.43
C ASP A 78 -37.52 16.29 36.01
N ALA A 79 -37.31 16.20 34.71
CA ALA A 79 -36.06 15.73 34.12
C ALA A 79 -35.22 16.90 33.56
N VAL A 80 -35.46 18.14 33.97
CA VAL A 80 -34.81 19.33 33.40
C VAL A 80 -33.30 19.26 33.62
N ASP A 81 -32.85 18.85 34.81
CA ASP A 81 -31.42 18.68 35.13
C ASP A 81 -30.70 17.67 34.23
N ILE A 82 -31.40 16.61 33.82
CA ILE A 82 -30.87 15.60 32.89
C ILE A 82 -30.85 16.17 31.48
N LEU A 83 -31.96 16.75 31.03
CA LEU A 83 -32.11 17.30 29.68
C LEU A 83 -31.14 18.47 29.40
N GLU A 84 -30.81 19.26 30.42
CA GLU A 84 -29.83 20.33 30.33
C GLU A 84 -28.38 19.85 30.52
N GLY A 85 -28.17 18.56 30.80
CA GLY A 85 -26.86 17.94 30.97
C GLY A 85 -26.15 18.32 32.27
N ARG A 86 -26.88 18.84 33.27
CA ARG A 86 -26.34 19.16 34.60
C ARG A 86 -26.07 17.89 35.41
N ALA A 87 -27.00 16.93 35.36
CA ALA A 87 -26.87 15.66 36.08
C ALA A 87 -25.83 14.73 35.42
N TYR A 88 -25.88 14.61 34.08
CA TYR A 88 -24.97 13.77 33.30
C TYR A 88 -24.48 14.52 32.07
N ARG A 89 -23.19 14.91 32.10
CA ARG A 89 -22.56 15.64 31.01
C ARG A 89 -22.16 14.68 29.88
N LEU A 90 -22.70 14.93 28.69
CA LEU A 90 -22.30 14.34 27.41
C LEU A 90 -21.88 15.48 26.47
N GLN A 91 -21.11 15.17 25.42
CA GLN A 91 -20.76 16.18 24.40
C GLN A 91 -22.00 16.59 23.58
N PHE A 92 -22.89 15.62 23.31
CA PHE A 92 -24.18 15.89 22.71
C PHE A 92 -25.24 16.13 23.78
N PRO A 93 -26.17 17.07 23.54
CA PRO A 93 -27.26 17.35 24.48
C PRO A 93 -28.18 16.14 24.60
N TRP A 94 -28.77 16.00 25.79
CA TRP A 94 -29.84 15.04 26.03
C TRP A 94 -31.11 15.47 25.28
N ILE A 95 -31.77 14.50 24.64
CA ILE A 95 -32.99 14.76 23.88
C ILE A 95 -34.11 13.92 24.47
N GLY A 96 -35.15 14.61 24.95
CA GLY A 96 -36.38 14.02 25.42
C GLY A 96 -37.31 13.68 24.28
N VAL A 97 -37.90 12.47 24.30
CA VAL A 97 -38.89 12.02 23.32
C VAL A 97 -40.12 11.45 24.00
N VAL A 98 -41.29 11.76 23.44
CA VAL A 98 -42.58 11.20 23.89
C VAL A 98 -43.09 10.29 22.78
N ASN A 99 -43.09 8.99 23.07
CA ASN A 99 -43.50 7.95 22.13
C ASN A 99 -44.99 7.60 22.30
N ARG A 100 -45.54 6.84 21.35
CA ARG A 100 -46.89 6.29 21.48
C ARG A 100 -46.97 5.36 22.68
N SER A 101 -48.02 5.49 23.48
CA SER A 101 -48.33 4.56 24.55
C SER A 101 -48.82 3.21 23.99
N GLN A 102 -48.82 2.15 24.80
CA GLN A 102 -49.35 0.84 24.37
C GLN A 102 -50.83 0.94 23.95
N GLN A 103 -51.60 1.82 24.58
CA GLN A 103 -52.99 2.07 24.20
C GLN A 103 -53.11 2.76 22.84
N ASP A 104 -52.21 3.71 22.54
CA ASP A 104 -52.18 4.38 21.24
C ASP A 104 -51.77 3.44 20.10
N ILE A 105 -50.89 2.48 20.40
CA ILE A 105 -50.50 1.42 19.46
C ILE A 105 -51.71 0.52 19.18
N ASN A 106 -52.42 0.08 20.21
CA ASN A 106 -53.62 -0.76 20.05
C ASN A 106 -54.76 -0.03 19.31
N LYS A 107 -54.82 1.30 19.42
CA LYS A 107 -55.78 2.16 18.70
C LYS A 107 -55.27 2.61 17.32
N SER A 108 -54.10 2.13 16.87
CA SER A 108 -53.49 2.49 15.59
C SER A 108 -53.40 4.00 15.33
N VAL A 109 -53.06 4.78 16.36
CA VAL A 109 -52.92 6.23 16.24
C VAL A 109 -51.84 6.58 15.22
N ASP A 110 -52.17 7.47 14.30
CA ASP A 110 -51.27 7.94 13.25
C ASP A 110 -50.02 8.63 13.82
N MET A 111 -48.89 8.45 13.13
CA MET A 111 -47.60 9.01 13.52
C MET A 111 -47.58 10.53 13.47
N ILE A 112 -48.34 11.16 12.56
CA ILE A 112 -48.44 12.62 12.48
C ILE A 112 -49.15 13.15 13.73
N ALA A 113 -50.23 12.50 14.14
CA ALA A 113 -50.95 12.84 15.37
C ALA A 113 -50.08 12.64 16.62
N ALA A 114 -49.27 11.56 16.68
CA ALA A 114 -48.33 11.33 17.77
C ALA A 114 -47.26 12.44 17.86
N ARG A 115 -46.67 12.85 16.74
CA ARG A 115 -45.69 13.95 16.70
C ARG A 115 -46.29 15.30 17.09
N ARG A 116 -47.55 15.56 16.70
CA ARG A 116 -48.25 16.77 17.12
C ARG A 116 -48.46 16.78 18.64
N ARG A 117 -48.91 15.67 19.22
CA ARG A 117 -49.04 15.52 20.67
C ARG A 117 -47.71 15.70 21.41
N GLU A 118 -46.62 15.13 20.90
CA GLU A 118 -45.27 15.32 21.45
C GLU A 118 -44.89 16.82 21.46
N ARG A 119 -45.11 17.52 20.35
CA ARG A 119 -44.83 18.96 20.25
C ARG A 119 -45.69 19.77 21.22
N ASP A 120 -46.98 19.47 21.29
CA ASP A 120 -47.93 20.14 22.19
C ASP A 120 -47.57 19.87 23.66
N TYR A 121 -47.10 18.67 24.00
CA TYR A 121 -46.63 18.31 25.35
C TYR A 121 -45.45 19.19 25.77
N PHE A 122 -44.40 19.28 24.95
CA PHE A 122 -43.24 20.11 25.29
C PHE A 122 -43.54 21.62 25.27
N ALA A 123 -44.51 22.06 24.46
CA ALA A 123 -44.92 23.47 24.40
C ALA A 123 -45.79 23.91 25.59
N ASN A 124 -46.64 23.01 26.09
CA ASN A 124 -47.62 23.31 27.15
C ASN A 124 -47.11 22.98 28.56
N THR A 125 -46.10 22.12 28.70
CA THR A 125 -45.53 21.78 30.02
C THR A 125 -44.59 22.91 30.49
N PRO A 126 -44.89 23.60 31.60
CA PRO A 126 -44.16 24.81 32.00
C PRO A 126 -42.67 24.56 32.26
N GLU A 127 -42.31 23.39 32.79
CA GLU A 127 -40.94 22.98 33.11
C GLU A 127 -40.07 22.74 31.87
N TYR A 128 -40.67 22.31 30.74
CA TYR A 128 -39.94 21.95 29.51
C TYR A 128 -40.10 22.98 28.39
N LYS A 129 -40.90 24.03 28.59
CA LYS A 129 -41.26 25.01 27.56
C LYS A 129 -40.04 25.70 26.95
N HIS A 130 -39.03 26.04 27.74
CA HIS A 130 -37.80 26.66 27.25
C HIS A 130 -36.94 25.68 26.43
N LEU A 131 -37.08 24.37 26.68
CA LEU A 131 -36.36 23.31 25.97
C LEU A 131 -37.08 22.79 24.74
N ALA A 132 -38.36 23.15 24.52
CA ALA A 132 -39.21 22.61 23.47
C ALA A 132 -38.57 22.61 22.06
N HIS A 133 -37.73 23.61 21.75
CA HIS A 133 -37.02 23.70 20.46
C HIS A 133 -35.92 22.65 20.24
N ARG A 134 -35.41 22.02 21.31
CA ARG A 134 -34.38 20.95 21.29
C ARG A 134 -34.92 19.58 21.67
N MET A 135 -36.22 19.46 21.87
CA MET A 135 -36.87 18.23 22.28
C MET A 135 -37.69 17.62 21.14
N GLY A 136 -38.05 16.36 21.34
CA GLY A 136 -38.92 15.60 20.45
C GLY A 136 -38.17 14.80 19.38
N SER A 137 -38.92 13.87 18.81
CA SER A 137 -38.44 12.88 17.86
C SER A 137 -37.97 13.51 16.54
N GLU A 138 -38.57 14.64 16.14
CA GLU A 138 -38.15 15.39 14.94
C GLU A 138 -36.79 16.06 15.13
N HIS A 139 -36.54 16.65 16.32
CA HIS A 139 -35.25 17.23 16.65
C HIS A 139 -34.17 16.15 16.75
N LEU A 140 -34.48 15.01 17.40
CA LEU A 140 -33.59 13.87 17.47
C LEU A 140 -33.16 13.39 16.08
N ALA A 141 -34.12 13.21 15.17
CA ALA A 141 -33.82 12.78 13.80
C ALA A 141 -32.91 13.78 13.07
N LYS A 142 -33.19 15.09 13.17
CA LYS A 142 -32.35 16.13 12.54
C LYS A 142 -30.92 16.14 13.11
N SER A 143 -30.79 16.03 14.44
CA SER A 143 -29.50 16.02 15.12
C SER A 143 -28.66 14.79 14.77
N LEU A 144 -29.28 13.60 14.73
CA LEU A 144 -28.61 12.37 14.29
C LEU A 144 -28.18 12.45 12.82
N SER A 145 -29.04 12.94 11.92
CA SER A 145 -28.70 13.11 10.50
C SER A 145 -27.53 14.06 10.31
N LYS A 146 -27.52 15.21 11.01
CA LYS A 146 -26.42 16.18 10.93
C LYS A 146 -25.11 15.60 11.44
N HIS A 147 -25.15 14.83 12.53
CA HIS A 147 -23.96 14.18 13.06
C HIS A 147 -23.44 13.10 12.11
N LEU A 148 -24.33 12.26 11.57
CA LEU A 148 -23.97 11.25 10.58
C LEU A 148 -23.33 11.88 9.34
N GLU A 149 -23.90 12.97 8.83
CA GLU A 149 -23.35 13.74 7.70
C GLU A 149 -21.93 14.24 8.02
N SER A 150 -21.71 14.80 9.21
CA SER A 150 -20.40 15.26 9.66
C SER A 150 -19.37 14.14 9.70
N VAL A 151 -19.74 12.97 10.23
CA VAL A 151 -18.86 11.80 10.34
C VAL A 151 -18.53 11.24 8.95
N ILE A 152 -19.50 11.19 8.04
CA ILE A 152 -19.26 10.76 6.66
C ILE A 152 -18.28 11.73 5.97
N LYS A 153 -18.55 13.04 6.08
CA LYS A 153 -17.70 14.08 5.48
C LYS A 153 -16.26 14.04 6.00
N SER A 154 -16.04 13.80 7.29
CA SER A 154 -14.69 13.72 7.86
C SER A 154 -13.90 12.49 7.38
N ARG A 155 -14.58 11.43 6.92
CA ARG A 155 -13.92 10.19 6.45
C ARG A 155 -13.69 10.12 4.95
N ILE A 156 -14.48 10.84 4.16
CA ILE A 156 -14.34 10.88 2.68
C ILE A 156 -12.88 11.16 2.25
N PRO A 157 -12.16 12.16 2.81
CA PRO A 157 -10.78 12.43 2.41
C PRO A 157 -9.83 11.24 2.66
N GLY A 158 -9.99 10.55 3.79
CA GLY A 158 -9.18 9.37 4.12
C GLY A 158 -9.44 8.20 3.17
N LEU A 159 -10.70 7.96 2.82
CA LEU A 159 -11.07 6.94 1.82
C LEU A 159 -10.54 7.28 0.43
N GLN A 160 -10.65 8.54 0.02
CA GLN A 160 -10.11 9.01 -1.25
C GLN A 160 -8.60 8.80 -1.32
N SER A 161 -7.86 9.19 -0.27
CA SER A 161 -6.41 8.97 -0.20
C SER A 161 -6.04 7.49 -0.28
N LEU A 162 -6.78 6.62 0.41
CA LEU A 162 -6.56 5.18 0.35
C LEU A 162 -6.76 4.63 -1.07
N ILE A 163 -7.87 5.00 -1.73
CA ILE A 163 -8.17 4.59 -3.10
C ILE A 163 -7.09 5.07 -4.05
N THR A 164 -6.71 6.35 -3.98
CA THR A 164 -5.66 6.91 -4.84
C THR A 164 -4.32 6.20 -4.65
N LYS A 165 -3.96 5.87 -3.41
CA LYS A 165 -2.76 5.09 -3.12
C LYS A 165 -2.84 3.69 -3.75
N THR A 166 -3.95 2.98 -3.55
CA THR A 166 -4.15 1.64 -4.14
C THR A 166 -4.11 1.68 -5.67
N VAL A 167 -4.71 2.70 -6.29
CA VAL A 167 -4.64 2.89 -7.75
C VAL A 167 -3.19 3.08 -8.21
N ALA A 168 -2.42 3.94 -7.56
CA ALA A 168 -1.03 4.18 -7.92
C ALA A 168 -0.16 2.91 -7.77
N GLU A 169 -0.40 2.12 -6.72
CA GLU A 169 0.28 0.83 -6.52
C GLU A 169 -0.05 -0.16 -7.64
N LEU A 170 -1.34 -0.28 -8.01
CA LEU A 170 -1.80 -1.15 -9.08
C LEU A 170 -1.33 -0.70 -10.46
N GLU A 171 -1.26 0.61 -10.72
CA GLU A 171 -0.72 1.16 -11.97
C GLU A 171 0.78 0.89 -12.08
N THR A 172 1.52 0.98 -10.98
CA THR A 172 2.95 0.64 -10.94
C THR A 172 3.16 -0.84 -11.23
N GLU A 173 2.32 -1.69 -10.65
CA GLU A 173 2.36 -3.13 -10.92
C GLU A 173 1.96 -3.47 -12.36
N LEU A 174 0.92 -2.82 -12.90
CA LEU A 174 0.50 -2.97 -14.29
C LEU A 174 1.62 -2.55 -15.25
N THR A 175 2.30 -1.43 -14.95
CA THR A 175 3.44 -0.97 -15.75
C THR A 175 4.57 -2.00 -15.74
N ARG A 176 4.85 -2.64 -14.59
CA ARG A 176 5.84 -3.72 -14.46
C ARG A 176 5.45 -4.97 -15.26
N LEU A 177 4.16 -5.28 -15.37
CA LEU A 177 3.66 -6.42 -16.15
C LEU A 177 3.72 -6.17 -17.66
N GLY A 178 3.82 -4.91 -18.09
CA GLY A 178 3.95 -4.54 -19.49
C GLY A 178 2.63 -4.48 -20.25
N LYS A 179 2.72 -4.38 -21.57
CA LYS A 179 1.56 -4.23 -22.45
C LYS A 179 0.86 -5.56 -22.66
N PRO A 180 -0.49 -5.56 -22.82
CA PRO A 180 -1.21 -6.77 -23.19
C PRO A 180 -0.74 -7.27 -24.56
N ILE A 181 -0.40 -8.55 -24.63
CA ILE A 181 -0.03 -9.24 -25.86
C ILE A 181 -1.31 -9.70 -26.56
N ALA A 182 -1.45 -9.41 -27.85
CA ALA A 182 -2.61 -9.89 -28.60
C ALA A 182 -2.59 -11.42 -28.69
N ASN A 183 -3.76 -12.06 -28.60
CA ASN A 183 -3.88 -13.52 -28.54
C ASN A 183 -3.67 -14.21 -29.89
N ASP A 184 -3.81 -13.47 -31.00
CA ASP A 184 -3.60 -13.98 -32.34
C ASP A 184 -2.11 -14.20 -32.66
N ALA A 185 -1.82 -15.08 -33.61
CA ALA A 185 -0.46 -15.42 -34.00
C ALA A 185 0.32 -14.21 -34.54
N GLY A 186 -0.36 -13.27 -35.19
CA GLY A 186 0.25 -12.07 -35.76
C GLY A 186 0.76 -11.11 -34.69
N GLY A 187 -0.06 -10.81 -33.69
CA GLY A 187 0.34 -9.92 -32.59
C GLY A 187 1.42 -10.52 -31.69
N LYS A 188 1.44 -11.83 -31.49
CA LYS A 188 2.56 -12.51 -30.81
C LYS A 188 3.87 -12.37 -31.59
N LEU A 189 3.85 -12.57 -32.91
CA LEU A 189 5.02 -12.39 -33.76
C LEU A 189 5.52 -10.94 -33.74
N TYR A 190 4.61 -9.97 -33.83
CA TYR A 190 4.93 -8.55 -33.72
C TYR A 190 5.64 -8.23 -32.39
N THR A 191 5.11 -8.74 -31.28
CA THR A 191 5.70 -8.54 -29.94
C THR A 191 7.12 -9.13 -29.86
N ILE A 192 7.33 -10.34 -30.39
CA ILE A 192 8.67 -10.96 -30.44
C ILE A 192 9.62 -10.09 -31.27
N MET A 193 9.19 -9.57 -32.42
CA MET A 193 9.99 -8.69 -33.25
C MET A 193 10.34 -7.38 -32.54
N GLU A 194 9.41 -6.82 -31.76
CA GLU A 194 9.64 -5.62 -30.96
C GLU A 194 10.71 -5.87 -29.88
N ILE A 195 10.60 -6.98 -29.13
CA ILE A 195 11.59 -7.40 -28.13
C ILE A 195 12.97 -7.59 -28.78
N CYS A 196 13.05 -8.29 -29.92
CA CYS A 196 14.31 -8.49 -30.62
C CYS A 196 14.93 -7.16 -31.08
N ARG A 197 14.12 -6.21 -31.58
CA ARG A 197 14.60 -4.88 -31.98
C ARG A 197 15.09 -4.06 -30.78
N MET A 198 14.42 -4.13 -29.64
CA MET A 198 14.85 -3.45 -28.42
C MET A 198 16.19 -4.02 -27.93
N PHE A 199 16.31 -5.36 -27.88
CA PHE A 199 17.55 -6.02 -27.51
C PHE A 199 18.71 -5.62 -28.44
N ASP A 200 18.50 -5.66 -29.76
CA ASP A 200 19.52 -5.28 -30.75
C ASP A 200 19.98 -3.83 -30.56
N GLY A 201 19.04 -2.90 -30.34
CA GLY A 201 19.33 -1.51 -30.03
C GLY A 201 20.17 -1.33 -28.76
N ILE A 202 19.76 -1.96 -27.64
CA ILE A 202 20.45 -1.86 -26.35
C ILE A 202 21.85 -2.50 -26.43
N TYR A 203 21.98 -3.64 -27.10
CA TYR A 203 23.26 -4.31 -27.28
C TYR A 203 24.21 -3.45 -28.13
N LYS A 204 23.70 -2.83 -29.19
CA LYS A 204 24.47 -1.89 -30.01
C LYS A 204 24.91 -0.66 -29.21
N GLU A 205 24.03 -0.08 -28.37
CA GLU A 205 24.39 1.04 -27.49
C GLU A 205 25.53 0.68 -26.51
N HIS A 206 25.57 -0.56 -26.01
CA HIS A 206 26.66 -1.06 -25.18
C HIS A 206 27.98 -1.19 -25.95
N LEU A 207 27.92 -1.64 -27.21
CA LEU A 207 29.11 -1.79 -28.06
C LEU A 207 29.67 -0.43 -28.50
N ASP A 208 28.79 0.49 -28.89
CA ASP A 208 29.15 1.83 -29.36
C ASP A 208 29.60 2.76 -28.22
N GLY A 209 29.48 2.33 -26.96
CA GLY A 209 29.93 3.07 -25.77
C GLY A 209 28.95 4.14 -25.27
N VAL A 210 27.72 4.17 -25.79
CA VAL A 210 26.62 4.98 -25.22
C VAL A 210 26.24 4.46 -23.84
N ARG A 211 26.32 3.13 -23.65
CA ARG A 211 26.15 2.45 -22.36
C ARG A 211 27.46 1.84 -21.88
N PRO A 212 27.64 1.70 -20.55
CA PRO A 212 28.87 1.20 -19.96
C PRO A 212 29.10 -0.28 -20.28
N GLY A 213 30.27 -0.60 -20.82
CA GLY A 213 30.68 -1.99 -21.06
C GLY A 213 31.57 -2.18 -22.28
N GLY A 214 31.22 -1.58 -23.41
CA GLY A 214 32.02 -1.65 -24.64
C GLY A 214 33.42 -1.03 -24.49
N GLU A 215 33.55 -0.01 -23.63
CA GLU A 215 34.82 0.60 -23.23
C GLU A 215 35.88 -0.42 -22.75
N LYS A 216 35.46 -1.54 -22.15
CA LYS A 216 36.37 -2.60 -21.71
C LYS A 216 37.10 -3.26 -22.89
N ILE A 217 36.46 -3.36 -24.05
CA ILE A 217 37.06 -3.93 -25.27
C ILE A 217 38.21 -3.04 -25.74
N TYR A 218 38.00 -1.72 -25.75
CA TYR A 218 39.06 -0.75 -26.04
C TYR A 218 40.24 -0.91 -25.06
N HIS A 219 39.95 -1.06 -23.77
CA HIS A 219 41.00 -1.29 -22.77
C HIS A 219 41.82 -2.57 -23.02
N VAL A 220 41.20 -3.64 -23.53
CA VAL A 220 41.93 -4.87 -23.89
C VAL A 220 42.95 -4.59 -24.99
N PHE A 221 42.54 -3.89 -26.06
CA PHE A 221 43.41 -3.65 -27.21
C PHE A 221 44.40 -2.49 -27.04
N ASP A 222 44.05 -1.44 -26.31
CA ASP A 222 44.91 -0.25 -26.14
C ASP A 222 45.92 -0.43 -24.99
N ASN A 223 45.56 -1.21 -23.97
CA ASN A 223 46.40 -1.40 -22.78
C ASN A 223 46.85 -2.85 -22.59
N GLN A 224 45.92 -3.79 -22.40
CA GLN A 224 46.30 -5.14 -21.94
C GLN A 224 47.14 -5.89 -22.96
N PHE A 225 46.73 -5.89 -24.23
CA PHE A 225 47.43 -6.60 -25.29
C PHE A 225 48.81 -6.00 -25.60
N PRO A 226 48.98 -4.67 -25.76
CA PRO A 226 50.30 -4.06 -25.92
C PRO A 226 51.23 -4.32 -24.72
N VAL A 227 50.71 -4.29 -23.49
CA VAL A 227 51.50 -4.63 -22.30
C VAL A 227 51.90 -6.12 -22.32
N ALA A 228 51.02 -7.01 -22.73
CA ALA A 228 51.32 -8.43 -22.87
C ALA A 228 52.40 -8.70 -23.93
N ILE A 229 52.35 -8.00 -25.07
CA ILE A 229 53.40 -8.04 -26.09
C ILE A 229 54.72 -7.50 -25.54
N LYS A 230 54.73 -6.35 -24.87
CA LYS A 230 55.96 -5.76 -24.29
C LYS A 230 56.60 -6.63 -23.20
N ARG A 231 55.82 -7.49 -22.54
CA ARG A 231 56.32 -8.47 -21.56
C ARG A 231 57.03 -9.65 -22.21
N LEU A 232 56.78 -9.93 -23.49
CA LEU A 232 57.57 -10.91 -24.23
C LEU A 232 59.00 -10.39 -24.30
N GLN A 233 59.95 -11.15 -23.75
CA GLN A 233 61.36 -10.77 -23.69
C GLN A 233 62.03 -10.94 -25.06
N PHE A 234 61.56 -10.18 -26.07
CA PHE A 234 62.11 -10.21 -27.42
C PHE A 234 63.61 -9.88 -27.43
N ASP A 235 64.08 -9.00 -26.53
CA ASP A 235 65.50 -8.67 -26.38
C ASP A 235 66.36 -9.91 -26.06
N LYS A 236 65.82 -10.88 -25.30
CA LYS A 236 66.52 -12.14 -25.05
C LYS A 236 66.46 -13.06 -26.27
N GLN A 237 65.31 -13.14 -26.95
CA GLN A 237 65.15 -13.96 -28.15
C GLN A 237 66.03 -13.46 -29.31
N LEU A 238 66.19 -12.14 -29.44
CA LEU A 238 67.01 -11.46 -30.44
C LEU A 238 68.44 -11.16 -29.95
N SER A 239 68.85 -11.71 -28.79
CA SER A 239 70.22 -11.56 -28.31
C SER A 239 71.23 -12.18 -29.29
N MET A 240 72.40 -11.56 -29.44
CA MET A 240 73.43 -12.01 -30.39
C MET A 240 73.86 -13.47 -30.17
N GLU A 241 73.79 -13.94 -28.92
CA GLU A 241 74.08 -15.34 -28.56
C GLU A 241 73.03 -16.30 -29.13
N ASN A 242 71.74 -16.00 -28.94
CA ASN A 242 70.65 -16.80 -29.50
C ASN A 242 70.58 -16.71 -31.02
N VAL A 243 70.79 -15.54 -31.59
CA VAL A 243 70.82 -15.33 -33.05
C VAL A 243 71.94 -16.17 -33.68
N ARG A 244 73.16 -16.10 -33.12
CA ARG A 244 74.28 -16.91 -33.59
C ARG A 244 73.99 -18.41 -33.50
N LYS A 245 73.40 -18.86 -32.38
CA LYS A 245 73.01 -20.26 -32.18
C LYS A 245 71.99 -20.72 -33.22
N LEU A 246 70.87 -20.00 -33.37
CA LEU A 246 69.79 -20.35 -34.30
C LEU A 246 70.25 -20.33 -35.77
N ILE A 247 71.06 -19.34 -36.16
CA ILE A 247 71.59 -19.26 -37.53
C ILE A 247 72.56 -20.43 -37.80
N THR A 248 73.46 -20.73 -36.87
CA THR A 248 74.41 -21.85 -37.03
C THR A 248 73.70 -23.20 -37.07
N GLU A 249 72.63 -23.37 -36.29
CA GLU A 249 71.80 -24.58 -36.29
C GLU A 249 70.94 -24.74 -37.56
N ALA A 250 70.48 -23.64 -38.15
CA ALA A 250 69.60 -23.67 -39.32
C ALA A 250 70.37 -23.78 -40.64
N ASP A 251 71.48 -23.06 -40.79
CA ASP A 251 72.27 -23.00 -42.02
C ASP A 251 73.44 -24.00 -42.03
N GLY A 252 73.83 -24.55 -40.88
CA GLY A 252 74.84 -25.61 -40.78
C GLY A 252 76.29 -25.11 -40.92
N TYR A 253 77.24 -26.05 -41.03
CA TYR A 253 78.69 -25.79 -40.94
C TYR A 253 79.33 -25.15 -42.19
N GLN A 254 78.61 -24.99 -43.29
CA GLN A 254 79.18 -24.47 -44.54
C GLN A 254 79.26 -22.93 -44.50
N PRO A 255 80.41 -22.30 -44.79
CA PRO A 255 80.50 -20.84 -44.85
C PRO A 255 79.68 -20.34 -46.06
N HIS A 256 78.61 -19.59 -45.79
CA HIS A 256 77.77 -19.06 -46.85
C HIS A 256 78.42 -17.79 -47.43
N LEU A 257 78.54 -17.72 -48.77
CA LEU A 257 78.96 -16.51 -49.49
C LEU A 257 77.86 -15.43 -49.56
N ILE A 258 76.62 -15.79 -49.18
CA ILE A 258 75.39 -14.98 -49.23
C ILE A 258 74.69 -15.10 -47.87
N ALA A 259 73.91 -14.08 -47.46
CA ALA A 259 73.29 -14.01 -46.12
C ALA A 259 72.47 -15.26 -45.74
N PRO A 260 72.48 -15.69 -44.45
CA PRO A 260 71.81 -16.89 -43.95
C PRO A 260 70.28 -16.75 -43.86
N GLU A 261 69.56 -17.05 -44.93
CA GLU A 261 68.11 -16.84 -45.04
C GLU A 261 67.28 -17.77 -44.13
N GLN A 262 67.68 -19.04 -43.99
CA GLN A 262 66.96 -20.02 -43.17
C GLN A 262 67.02 -19.66 -41.68
N GLY A 263 68.20 -19.25 -41.19
CA GLY A 263 68.37 -18.80 -39.81
C GLY A 263 67.49 -17.60 -39.46
N TYR A 264 67.42 -16.58 -40.32
CA TYR A 264 66.54 -15.43 -40.11
C TYR A 264 65.06 -15.81 -40.14
N ARG A 265 64.64 -16.67 -41.08
CA ARG A 265 63.25 -17.14 -41.17
C ARG A 265 62.84 -17.85 -39.87
N ARG A 266 63.69 -18.73 -39.34
CA ARG A 266 63.45 -19.48 -38.10
C ARG A 266 63.39 -18.58 -36.87
N LEU A 267 64.25 -17.55 -36.82
CA LEU A 267 64.25 -16.54 -35.75
C LEU A 267 62.93 -15.74 -35.75
N ILE A 268 62.49 -15.29 -36.92
CA ILE A 268 61.21 -14.56 -37.08
C ILE A 268 60.04 -15.46 -36.70
N GLU A 269 60.04 -16.71 -37.15
CA GLU A 269 59.00 -17.69 -36.82
C GLU A 269 58.90 -17.92 -35.31
N SER A 270 60.03 -18.06 -34.62
CA SER A 270 60.06 -18.19 -33.15
C SER A 270 59.46 -16.97 -32.43
N CYS A 271 59.70 -15.76 -32.94
CA CYS A 271 59.12 -14.53 -32.41
C CYS A 271 57.61 -14.40 -32.73
N LEU A 272 57.15 -14.89 -33.88
CA LEU A 272 55.74 -14.88 -34.24
C LEU A 272 54.94 -15.88 -33.39
N VAL A 273 55.50 -17.08 -33.13
CA VAL A 273 54.86 -18.10 -32.30
C VAL A 273 54.68 -17.62 -30.86
N SER A 274 55.61 -16.83 -30.32
CA SER A 274 55.49 -16.30 -28.95
C SER A 274 54.40 -15.21 -28.81
N ILE A 275 54.01 -14.52 -29.88
CA ILE A 275 52.90 -13.55 -29.90
C ILE A 275 51.53 -14.24 -29.84
N ARG A 276 51.44 -15.50 -30.29
CA ARG A 276 50.18 -16.24 -30.37
C ARG A 276 49.45 -16.33 -29.04
N GLY A 277 50.16 -16.64 -27.95
CA GLY A 277 49.57 -16.77 -26.61
C GLY A 277 48.88 -15.49 -26.12
N PRO A 278 49.56 -14.33 -26.10
CA PRO A 278 48.93 -13.05 -25.79
C PRO A 278 47.75 -12.69 -26.69
N ALA A 279 47.79 -13.04 -27.98
CA ALA A 279 46.71 -12.77 -28.91
C ALA A 279 45.47 -13.62 -28.61
N GLU A 280 45.66 -14.93 -28.37
CA GLU A 280 44.58 -15.83 -27.95
C GLU A 280 43.96 -15.36 -26.62
N ALA A 281 44.78 -14.97 -25.64
CA ALA A 281 44.30 -14.45 -24.36
C ALA A 281 43.48 -13.14 -24.49
N ALA A 282 43.88 -12.24 -25.41
CA ALA A 282 43.12 -11.03 -25.69
C ALA A 282 41.75 -11.35 -26.32
N VAL A 283 41.70 -12.29 -27.27
CA VAL A 283 40.45 -12.76 -27.88
C VAL A 283 39.53 -13.39 -26.84
N ASP A 284 40.06 -14.25 -25.97
CA ASP A 284 39.28 -14.88 -24.89
C ASP A 284 38.70 -13.85 -23.92
N THR A 285 39.48 -12.82 -23.60
CA THR A 285 39.02 -11.72 -22.73
C THR A 285 37.90 -10.93 -23.38
N VAL A 286 38.04 -10.58 -24.67
CA VAL A 286 36.98 -9.88 -25.43
C VAL A 286 35.72 -10.73 -25.54
N HIS A 287 35.86 -12.04 -25.79
CA HIS A 287 34.73 -12.96 -25.82
C HIS A 287 33.97 -13.00 -24.49
N GLY A 288 34.70 -13.00 -23.36
CA GLY A 288 34.10 -12.87 -22.02
C GLY A 288 33.31 -11.58 -21.86
N ILE A 289 33.89 -10.45 -22.27
CA ILE A 289 33.21 -9.14 -22.23
C ILE A 289 31.94 -9.15 -23.11
N LEU A 290 32.01 -9.65 -24.34
CA LEU A 290 30.85 -9.71 -25.24
C LEU A 290 29.71 -10.54 -24.63
N LYS A 291 30.03 -11.67 -23.98
CA LYS A 291 29.03 -12.46 -23.23
C LYS A 291 28.40 -11.68 -22.09
N GLU A 292 29.20 -10.95 -21.31
CA GLU A 292 28.67 -10.08 -20.24
C GLU A 292 27.71 -9.03 -20.82
N LEU A 293 28.05 -8.42 -21.96
CA LEU A 293 27.21 -7.42 -22.61
C LEU A 293 25.88 -7.99 -23.11
N VAL A 294 25.89 -9.22 -23.65
CA VAL A 294 24.65 -9.91 -24.02
C VAL A 294 23.75 -10.10 -22.80
N HIS A 295 24.29 -10.57 -21.67
CA HIS A 295 23.51 -10.75 -20.45
C HIS A 295 22.95 -9.43 -19.91
N LYS A 296 23.74 -8.35 -19.94
CA LYS A 296 23.27 -7.01 -19.57
C LYS A 296 22.15 -6.52 -20.49
N ALA A 297 22.33 -6.63 -21.80
CA ALA A 297 21.33 -6.20 -22.76
C ALA A 297 20.01 -6.98 -22.62
N ILE A 298 20.07 -8.29 -22.33
CA ILE A 298 18.87 -9.09 -22.02
C ILE A 298 18.16 -8.55 -20.78
N ASN A 299 18.88 -8.28 -19.70
CA ASN A 299 18.30 -7.79 -18.45
C ASN A 299 17.70 -6.38 -18.58
N GLU A 300 18.16 -5.58 -19.53
CA GLU A 300 17.66 -4.22 -19.78
C GLU A 300 16.55 -4.18 -20.84
N THR A 301 16.29 -5.31 -21.52
CA THR A 301 15.18 -5.43 -22.48
C THR A 301 13.89 -5.74 -21.73
N HIS A 302 13.09 -4.71 -21.47
CA HIS A 302 11.80 -4.77 -20.76
C HIS A 302 10.67 -4.19 -21.62
#